data_AF-A0A9E6BL95-F1
#
_entry.id   AF-A0A9E6BL95-F1
#
_cell.length_a   1.000
_cell.length_b   1.000
_cell.length_c   1.000
_cell.angle_alpha   90.00
_cell.angle_beta   90.00
_cell.angle_gamma   90.00
#
_symmetry.space_group_name_H-M   'P 1'
#
loop_
_entity.id
_entity.type
_entity.pdbx_description
1 polymer ?
#
loop_
_entity_poly.entity_id
_entity_poly.type
_entity_poly.pdbx_seq_one_letter_code
_entity_poly.pdbx_strand_id
1 'polypeptide(L)'
;MTSPNNACRARATGRHLPANRTKLIAKLAEIDDDIAAIRTQLAAADLERQTSKTPIDARWFHKANTALRHFRTERREVLVRLAGLPHPKERLKDCLIAVARAQLSPEVWQVLVDAAHAKLAGRDV
;
A
#
# COMPACT_ATOMS: atom_id res chain seq x y z
N MET A 1 -18.22 -5.28 -36.27
CA MET A 1 -18.09 -4.04 -35.47
C MET A 1 -18.32 -4.39 -34.01
N THR A 2 -17.25 -4.60 -33.26
CA THR A 2 -17.31 -5.05 -31.86
C THR A 2 -17.44 -3.83 -30.96
N SER A 3 -18.59 -3.70 -30.31
CA SER A 3 -18.93 -2.58 -29.42
C SER A 3 -17.93 -2.47 -28.26
N PRO A 4 -17.30 -1.30 -27.99
CA PRO A 4 -16.42 -1.13 -26.83
C PRO A 4 -17.26 -0.82 -25.58
N ASN A 5 -18.12 -1.75 -25.19
CA ASN A 5 -18.97 -1.62 -24.02
C ASN A 5 -18.34 -2.39 -22.86
N ASN A 6 -17.36 -1.76 -22.18
CA ASN A 6 -16.92 -2.08 -20.82
C ASN A 6 -15.82 -1.08 -20.38
N ALA A 7 -16.17 0.18 -20.14
CA ALA A 7 -15.25 1.13 -19.55
C ALA A 7 -15.96 1.85 -18.40
N CYS A 8 -15.38 1.76 -17.21
CA CYS A 8 -15.84 2.35 -15.95
C CYS A 8 -16.88 1.53 -15.14
N ARG A 9 -16.52 0.31 -14.75
CA ARG A 9 -16.97 -0.19 -13.44
C ARG A 9 -16.07 0.40 -12.35
N ALA A 10 -16.37 1.63 -11.95
CA ALA A 10 -15.81 2.21 -10.73
C ALA A 10 -16.42 1.47 -9.54
N ARG A 11 -15.68 0.53 -8.94
CA ARG A 11 -16.00 0.01 -7.60
C ARG A 11 -15.67 1.11 -6.59
N ALA A 12 -16.62 2.01 -6.37
CA ALA A 12 -16.64 2.87 -5.20
C ALA A 12 -17.07 2.05 -3.98
N THR A 13 -16.16 1.24 -3.43
CA THR A 13 -16.36 0.66 -2.08
C THR A 13 -15.78 1.62 -1.06
N GLY A 14 -16.66 2.25 -0.28
CA GLY A 14 -16.27 3.18 0.77
C GLY A 14 -15.35 2.57 1.82
N ARG A 15 -14.31 3.33 2.18
CA ARG A 15 -13.86 3.60 3.56
C ARG A 15 -13.68 2.41 4.52
N HIS A 16 -13.03 1.34 4.09
CA HIS A 16 -12.28 0.51 5.05
C HIS A 16 -10.98 0.00 4.43
N LEU A 17 -9.90 0.75 4.65
CA LEU A 17 -8.56 0.22 4.36
C LEU A 17 -8.33 -1.02 5.24
N PRO A 18 -7.86 -2.15 4.68
CA PRO A 18 -7.68 -3.36 5.45
C PRO A 18 -6.64 -3.14 6.56
N ALA A 19 -6.88 -3.66 7.76
CA ALA A 19 -5.94 -3.54 8.88
C ALA A 19 -4.70 -4.44 8.74
N ASN A 20 -4.74 -5.41 7.82
CA ASN A 20 -3.67 -6.37 7.60
C ASN A 20 -2.66 -5.83 6.57
N ARG A 21 -1.37 -5.78 6.96
CA ARG A 21 -0.24 -5.38 6.12
C ARG A 21 -0.22 -6.10 4.76
N THR A 22 -0.42 -7.42 4.74
CA THR A 22 -0.41 -8.21 3.49
C THR A 22 -1.52 -7.76 2.54
N LYS A 23 -2.72 -7.49 3.08
CA LYS A 23 -3.85 -7.00 2.28
C LYS A 23 -3.63 -5.58 1.77
N LEU A 24 -2.97 -4.72 2.55
CA LEU A 24 -2.59 -3.37 2.10
C LEU A 24 -1.54 -3.40 0.98
N ILE A 25 -0.56 -4.31 1.06
CA ILE A 25 0.45 -4.50 0.00
C ILE A 25 -0.22 -4.99 -1.28
N ALA A 26 -1.12 -5.98 -1.19
CA ALA A 26 -1.88 -6.44 -2.36
C ALA A 26 -2.72 -5.32 -2.98
N LYS A 27 -3.42 -4.54 -2.14
CA LYS A 27 -4.20 -3.38 -2.58
C LYS A 27 -3.33 -2.29 -3.21
N LEU A 28 -2.12 -2.07 -2.71
CA LEU A 28 -1.16 -1.12 -3.31
C LEU A 28 -0.75 -1.58 -4.71
N ALA A 29 -0.47 -2.87 -4.90
CA ALA A 29 -0.15 -3.43 -6.21
C ALA A 29 -1.31 -3.26 -7.21
N GLU A 30 -2.55 -3.56 -6.80
CA GLU A 30 -3.74 -3.34 -7.63
C GLU A 30 -3.86 -1.87 -8.09
N ILE A 31 -3.62 -0.90 -7.19
CA ILE A 31 -3.69 0.52 -7.53
C ILE A 31 -2.54 0.91 -8.48
N ASP A 32 -1.34 0.37 -8.27
CA ASP A 32 -0.20 0.63 -9.15
C ASP A 32 -0.44 0.07 -10.57
N ASP A 33 -1.08 -1.10 -10.68
CA ASP A 33 -1.50 -1.71 -11.95
C ASP A 33 -2.57 -0.86 -12.65
N ASP A 34 -3.60 -0.39 -11.93
CA ASP A 34 -4.63 0.50 -12.47
C ASP A 34 -4.04 1.83 -12.99
N ILE A 35 -3.09 2.41 -12.24
CA ILE A 35 -2.36 3.61 -12.68
C ILE A 35 -1.57 3.32 -13.95
N ALA A 36 -0.85 2.19 -14.01
CA ALA A 36 -0.08 1.79 -15.18
C ALA A 36 -0.99 1.60 -16.40
N ALA A 37 -2.13 0.94 -16.24
CA ALA A 37 -3.11 0.72 -17.30
C ALA A 37 -3.62 2.04 -17.90
N ILE A 38 -4.00 3.01 -17.06
CA ILE A 38 -4.47 4.31 -17.57
C ILE A 38 -3.34 5.07 -18.28
N ARG A 39 -2.11 5.00 -17.78
CA ARG A 39 -0.96 5.64 -18.44
C ARG A 39 -0.67 5.01 -19.80
N THR A 40 -0.79 3.70 -19.93
CA THR A 40 -0.66 2.99 -21.21
C THR A 40 -1.74 3.42 -22.18
N GLN A 41 -3.00 3.55 -21.75
CA GLN A 41 -4.09 4.03 -22.60
C GLN A 41 -3.87 5.47 -23.08
N LEU A 42 -3.41 6.35 -22.18
CA LEU A 42 -3.07 7.73 -22.54
C LEU A 42 -1.92 7.80 -23.55
N ALA A 43 -0.88 6.98 -23.37
CA ALA A 43 0.23 6.91 -24.31
C ALA A 43 -0.21 6.36 -25.68
N ALA A 44 -1.04 5.33 -25.71
CA ALA A 44 -1.60 4.78 -26.95
C ALA A 44 -2.44 5.82 -27.70
N ALA A 45 -3.34 6.52 -27.00
CA ALA A 45 -4.14 7.58 -27.60
C ALA A 45 -3.28 8.75 -28.12
N ASP A 46 -2.16 9.07 -27.45
CA ASP A 46 -1.24 10.09 -27.95
C ASP A 46 -0.49 9.64 -29.21
N LEU A 47 -0.05 8.37 -29.29
CA LEU A 47 0.53 7.80 -30.51
C LEU A 47 -0.46 7.80 -31.69
N GLU A 48 -1.72 7.43 -31.43
CA GLU A 48 -2.79 7.49 -32.42
C GLU A 48 -3.03 8.93 -32.90
N ARG A 49 -3.06 9.90 -31.99
CA ARG A 49 -3.17 11.33 -32.33
C ARG A 49 -1.99 11.79 -33.20
N GLN A 50 -0.77 11.40 -32.86
CA GLN A 50 0.43 11.76 -33.64
C GLN A 50 0.39 11.19 -35.05
N THR A 51 -0.09 9.94 -35.19
CA THR A 51 -0.16 9.24 -36.48
C THR A 51 -1.32 9.73 -37.34
N SER A 52 -2.53 9.82 -36.78
CA SER A 52 -3.77 10.16 -37.50
C SER A 52 -4.02 11.66 -37.63
N LYS A 53 -3.28 12.49 -36.87
CA LYS A 53 -3.53 13.94 -36.68
C LYS A 53 -4.95 14.26 -36.18
N THR A 54 -5.69 13.26 -35.70
CA THR A 54 -7.03 13.44 -35.14
C THR A 54 -6.92 13.85 -33.67
N PRO A 55 -7.68 14.87 -33.22
CA PRO A 55 -7.66 15.27 -31.82
C PRO A 55 -8.21 14.16 -30.91
N ILE A 56 -7.61 14.01 -29.73
CA ILE A 56 -8.10 13.12 -28.67
C ILE A 56 -9.45 13.64 -28.15
N ASP A 57 -10.39 12.75 -27.83
CA ASP A 57 -11.63 13.11 -27.15
C ASP A 57 -11.33 13.75 -25.79
N ALA A 58 -11.60 15.06 -25.68
CA ALA A 58 -11.37 15.85 -24.49
C ALA A 58 -12.12 15.33 -23.27
N ARG A 59 -13.34 14.79 -23.44
CA ARG A 59 -14.15 14.25 -22.34
C ARG A 59 -13.53 12.96 -21.82
N TRP A 60 -13.07 12.09 -22.70
CA TRP A 60 -12.34 10.87 -22.32
C TRP A 60 -11.02 11.22 -21.62
N PHE A 61 -10.23 12.13 -22.18
CA PHE A 61 -8.95 12.54 -21.61
C PHE A 61 -9.11 13.16 -20.22
N HIS A 62 -10.14 13.99 -20.02
CA HIS A 62 -10.47 14.53 -18.70
C HIS A 62 -10.86 13.42 -17.71
N LYS A 63 -11.70 12.46 -18.11
CA LYS A 63 -12.06 11.31 -17.27
C LYS A 63 -10.85 10.48 -16.86
N ALA A 64 -9.95 10.19 -17.80
CA ALA A 64 -8.72 9.44 -17.52
C ALA A 64 -7.83 10.16 -16.50
N ASN A 65 -7.66 11.49 -16.63
CA ASN A 65 -6.91 12.29 -15.67
C ASN A 65 -7.56 12.34 -14.29
N THR A 66 -8.90 12.45 -14.23
CA THR A 66 -9.64 12.40 -12.97
C THR A 66 -9.50 11.04 -12.29
N ALA A 67 -9.55 9.93 -13.04
CA ALA A 67 -9.28 8.60 -12.52
C ALA A 67 -7.84 8.49 -11.98
N LEU A 68 -6.83 8.98 -12.72
CA LEU A 68 -5.44 9.00 -12.23
C LEU A 68 -5.28 9.78 -10.92
N ARG A 69 -5.95 10.93 -10.78
CA ARG A 69 -5.93 11.71 -9.54
C ARG A 69 -6.53 10.90 -8.39
N HIS A 70 -7.66 10.24 -8.63
CA HIS A 70 -8.30 9.37 -7.64
C HIS A 70 -7.37 8.24 -7.18
N PHE A 71 -6.80 7.47 -8.12
CA PHE A 71 -5.88 6.38 -7.78
C PHE A 71 -4.61 6.84 -7.08
N ARG A 72 -4.05 8.01 -7.45
CA ARG A 72 -2.89 8.58 -6.74
C ARG A 72 -3.21 8.96 -5.30
N THR A 73 -4.42 9.47 -5.04
CA THR A 73 -4.89 9.76 -3.69
C THR A 73 -5.06 8.46 -2.90
N GLU A 74 -5.75 7.46 -3.46
CA GLU A 74 -5.93 6.15 -2.84
C GLU A 74 -4.59 5.47 -2.52
N ARG A 75 -3.64 5.52 -3.47
CA ARG A 75 -2.26 5.05 -3.28
C ARG A 75 -1.59 5.71 -2.08
N ARG A 76 -1.71 7.03 -1.94
CA ARG A 76 -1.14 7.78 -0.82
C ARG A 76 -1.77 7.35 0.50
N GLU A 77 -3.08 7.17 0.54
CA GLU A 77 -3.80 6.71 1.74
C GLU A 77 -3.35 5.31 2.17
N VAL A 78 -3.18 4.39 1.22
CA VAL A 78 -2.65 3.04 1.48
C VAL A 78 -1.23 3.10 2.05
N LEU A 79 -0.36 3.93 1.47
CA LEU A 79 1.02 4.09 1.95
C LEU A 79 1.10 4.67 3.37
N VAL A 80 0.30 5.71 3.66
CA VAL A 80 0.20 6.28 5.02
C VAL A 80 -0.26 5.20 6.01
N ARG A 81 -1.28 4.40 5.64
CA ARG A 81 -1.75 3.31 6.50
C ARG A 81 -0.68 2.24 6.71
N LEU A 82 0.06 1.88 5.67
CA LEU A 82 1.12 0.88 5.71
C LEU A 82 2.30 1.32 6.59
N ALA A 83 2.64 2.61 6.56
CA ALA A 83 3.67 3.20 7.41
C ALA A 83 3.25 3.25 8.89
N GLY A 84 1.96 3.44 9.17
CA GLY A 84 1.41 3.43 10.53
C GLY A 84 1.17 2.05 11.14
N LEU A 85 1.49 0.95 10.45
CA LEU A 85 1.40 -0.40 10.99
C LEU A 85 2.76 -0.86 11.54
N PRO A 86 2.80 -1.49 12.73
CA PRO A 86 4.03 -2.03 13.29
C PRO A 86 4.65 -3.05 12.33
N HIS A 87 5.96 -3.01 12.21
CA HIS A 87 6.68 -3.90 11.31
C HIS A 87 6.49 -5.36 11.79
N PRO A 88 6.44 -6.38 10.90
CA PRO A 88 6.32 -7.77 11.32
C PRO A 88 7.35 -8.20 12.38
N LYS A 89 8.56 -7.64 12.33
CA LYS A 89 9.61 -7.87 13.32
C LYS A 89 9.27 -7.31 14.69
N GLU A 90 8.65 -6.13 14.76
CA GLU A 90 8.21 -5.52 16.02
C GLU A 90 7.07 -6.34 16.62
N ARG A 91 6.07 -6.70 15.80
CA ARG A 91 4.99 -7.60 16.24
C ARG A 91 5.52 -8.94 16.75
N LEU A 92 6.52 -9.53 16.08
CA LEU A 92 7.15 -10.76 16.54
C LEU A 92 7.83 -10.57 17.90
N LYS A 93 8.57 -9.46 18.09
CA LYS A 93 9.20 -9.14 19.39
C LYS A 93 8.14 -9.03 20.49
N ASP A 94 7.04 -8.34 20.24
CA ASP A 94 5.95 -8.20 21.22
C ASP A 94 5.33 -9.55 21.57
N CYS A 95 5.08 -10.41 20.57
CA CYS A 95 4.61 -11.76 20.80
C CYS A 95 5.61 -12.61 21.59
N LEU A 96 6.90 -12.54 21.25
CA LEU A 96 7.97 -13.23 21.98
C LEU A 96 8.04 -12.76 23.44
N ILE A 97 7.94 -11.45 23.69
CA ILE A 97 7.90 -10.87 25.04
C ILE A 97 6.70 -11.39 25.82
N ALA A 98 5.51 -11.43 25.19
CA ALA A 98 4.30 -11.92 25.83
C ALA A 98 4.41 -13.41 26.19
N VAL A 99 4.91 -14.24 25.28
CA VAL A 99 5.15 -15.69 25.54
C VAL A 99 6.20 -15.88 26.64
N ALA A 100 7.30 -15.13 26.58
CA ALA A 100 8.37 -15.22 27.58
C ALA A 100 7.88 -14.80 28.97
N ARG A 101 7.13 -13.69 29.09
CA ARG A 101 6.54 -13.26 30.37
C ARG A 101 5.58 -14.27 30.98
N ALA A 102 4.90 -15.07 30.16
CA ALA A 102 3.99 -16.10 30.64
C ALA A 102 4.72 -17.34 31.17
N GLN A 103 5.96 -17.59 30.73
CA GLN A 103 6.70 -18.81 31.05
C GLN A 103 7.86 -18.60 32.03
N LEU A 104 8.40 -17.38 32.11
CA LEU A 104 9.55 -17.06 32.95
C LEU A 104 9.10 -16.56 34.33
N SER A 105 9.89 -16.87 35.36
CA SER A 105 9.68 -16.27 36.68
C SER A 105 9.99 -14.75 36.63
N PRO A 106 9.38 -13.95 37.52
CA PRO A 106 9.63 -12.51 37.57
C PRO A 106 11.12 -12.16 37.73
N GLU A 107 11.85 -12.96 38.50
CA GLU A 107 13.27 -12.74 38.80
C GLU A 107 14.14 -12.98 37.55
N VAL A 108 13.89 -14.08 36.82
CA VAL A 108 14.60 -14.38 35.57
C VAL A 108 14.26 -13.33 34.51
N TRP A 109 13.00 -12.89 34.45
CA TRP A 109 12.59 -11.82 33.55
C TRP A 109 13.36 -10.52 33.81
N GLN A 110 13.52 -10.14 35.09
CA GLN A 110 14.24 -8.92 35.46
C GLN A 110 15.72 -8.97 35.05
N VAL A 111 16.40 -10.11 35.26
CA VAL A 111 17.80 -10.30 34.82
C VAL A 111 17.95 -10.11 33.30
N LEU A 112 17.01 -10.63 32.51
CA LEU A 112 17.03 -10.46 31.05
C LEU A 112 16.80 -9.01 30.63
N VAL A 113 15.89 -8.30 31.30
CA VAL A 113 15.63 -6.87 31.05
C VAL A 113 16.87 -6.03 31.38
N ASP A 114 17.50 -6.28 32.52
CA ASP A 114 18.71 -5.56 32.95
C ASP A 114 19.87 -5.80 31.97
N ALA A 115 20.07 -7.05 31.55
CA ALA A 115 21.08 -7.40 30.54
C ALA A 115 20.79 -6.74 29.18
N ALA A 116 19.52 -6.66 28.77
CA ALA A 116 19.12 -5.97 27.54
C ALA A 116 19.37 -4.46 27.62
N HIS A 117 19.08 -3.82 28.77
CA HIS A 117 19.40 -2.41 29.01
C HIS A 117 20.91 -2.15 28.99
N ALA A 118 21.72 -3.03 29.59
CA ALA A 118 23.18 -2.93 29.55
C ALA A 118 23.70 -2.97 28.10
N LYS A 119 23.22 -3.93 27.30
CA LYS A 119 23.56 -4.04 25.87
C LYS A 119 23.12 -2.80 25.07
N LEU A 120 21.93 -2.27 25.32
CA LEU A 120 21.44 -1.06 24.63
C LEU A 120 22.27 0.18 24.99
N ALA A 121 22.73 0.27 26.23
CA ALA A 121 23.61 1.33 26.70
C ALA A 121 25.07 1.18 26.22
N GLY A 122 25.38 0.16 25.41
CA GLY A 122 26.74 -0.12 24.94
C GLY A 122 27.67 -0.62 26.04
N ARG A 123 27.13 -1.09 27.16
CA ARG A 123 27.89 -1.77 28.21
C ARG A 123 27.87 -3.24 27.88
N ASP A 124 28.93 -3.72 27.25
CA ASP A 124 29.11 -5.16 27.07
C ASP A 124 29.19 -5.81 28.46
N VAL A 125 28.33 -6.82 28.66
CA VAL A 125 28.35 -7.73 29.82
C VAL A 125 29.42 -8.78 29.61
#